data_AF-A0A7Z0PTZ1-F1
#
_entry.id   AF-A0A7Z0PTZ1-F1
#
_cell.length_a   1.000
_cell.length_b   1.000
_cell.length_c   1.000
_cell.angle_alpha   90.00
_cell.angle_beta   90.00
_cell.angle_gamma   90.00
#
_symmetry.space_group_name_H-M   'P 1'
#
loop_
_entity.id
_entity.type
_entity.pdbx_description
1 polymer ?
#
loop_
_entity_poly.entity_id
_entity_poly.type
_entity_poly.pdbx_seq_one_letter_code
_entity_poly.pdbx_strand_id
1 'polypeptide(L)'
;MTCPTVRYTLGTQVTAPLQRVSTPTGAHFPTTVCESGAQTPVPLGATGAQLVPTTVQAATLHPAGGHLPLPRWTATTRPRTVDVIGDTGCELPVNPAEAAQSCATAWPFTPIANSIARGAPDLVIHTGDYLYRNDPGRADDKARNPGCALRAEAASWACVVADFFRPAEALLAAAPVVLARGNHEDCTGQAGGAGDAWFRYLADELRGNGTCSRFPPPVTIRAGLLNLVSVDSSSADPNDTGSTAQVNTFVPQFQAVNRAARQRPSEDFFLLTHKPVWMVKSAGQAPGAVTWLTHVLDAAVAGTTQQRLADNVRLVLSGHVHLYQMLDFATVRPPQVTVGSSGSPLDRGPVDDNVTGQPVGTPPQPVHRSVTQVENPSNPPAGLDGVAGYGQLRHDNGTWDLTFHRTDGAVRGQVCTLSTSLTAKSFGCH
;
A
#
# COMPACT_ATOMS: atom_id res chain seq x y z
N MET A 1 -6.33 30.58 -3.32
CA MET A 1 -7.33 29.96 -4.21
C MET A 1 -8.48 29.45 -3.36
N THR A 2 -9.69 29.44 -3.94
CA THR A 2 -10.88 28.84 -3.32
C THR A 2 -10.93 27.36 -3.71
N CYS A 3 -11.32 26.49 -2.78
CA CYS A 3 -11.48 25.07 -3.09
C CYS A 3 -12.65 24.86 -4.08
N PRO A 4 -12.52 23.93 -5.04
CA PRO A 4 -13.58 23.65 -5.98
C PRO A 4 -14.76 22.98 -5.27
N THR A 5 -15.89 22.90 -5.98
CA THR A 5 -17.10 22.26 -5.50
C THR A 5 -17.25 20.89 -6.15
N VAL A 6 -17.65 19.88 -5.39
CA VAL A 6 -18.01 18.55 -5.92
C VAL A 6 -19.52 18.44 -6.06
N ARG A 7 -19.95 17.80 -7.14
CA ARG A 7 -21.35 17.45 -7.42
C ARG A 7 -21.45 15.94 -7.53
N TYR A 8 -22.45 15.35 -6.88
CA TYR A 8 -22.73 13.91 -6.91
C TYR A 8 -24.23 13.65 -6.79
N THR A 9 -24.65 12.40 -6.96
CA THR A 9 -26.06 11.98 -6.82
C THR A 9 -26.22 11.06 -5.62
N LEU A 10 -27.17 11.38 -4.74
CA LEU A 10 -27.63 10.54 -3.63
C LEU A 10 -29.15 10.68 -3.51
N GLY A 11 -29.90 9.92 -4.32
CA GLY A 11 -31.34 10.10 -4.53
C GLY A 11 -31.66 11.36 -5.35
N THR A 12 -31.09 12.51 -4.96
CA THR A 12 -31.10 13.77 -5.69
C THR A 12 -29.67 14.24 -5.97
N GLN A 13 -29.51 15.23 -6.85
CA GLN A 13 -28.23 15.87 -7.06
C GLN A 13 -27.85 16.72 -5.84
N VAL A 14 -26.63 16.55 -5.35
CA VAL A 14 -26.06 17.30 -4.23
C VAL A 14 -24.80 18.01 -4.74
N THR A 15 -24.62 19.24 -4.28
CA THR A 15 -23.45 20.07 -4.58
C THR A 15 -22.86 20.55 -3.27
N ALA A 16 -21.58 20.29 -3.03
CA ALA A 16 -20.91 20.63 -1.78
C ALA A 16 -19.51 21.21 -2.05
N PRO A 17 -19.12 22.33 -1.42
CA PRO A 17 -17.77 22.86 -1.55
C PRO A 17 -16.77 21.91 -0.87
N LEU A 18 -15.62 21.69 -1.50
CA LEU A 18 -14.50 21.06 -0.79
C LEU A 18 -13.93 22.05 0.25
N GLN A 19 -13.40 21.51 1.33
CA GLN A 19 -12.81 22.27 2.42
C GLN A 19 -11.30 22.38 2.23
N ARG A 20 -10.74 23.54 2.53
CA ARG A 20 -9.29 23.77 2.44
C ARG A 20 -8.60 23.15 3.64
N VAL A 21 -7.68 22.23 3.38
CA VAL A 21 -6.82 21.60 4.40
C VAL A 21 -5.53 22.38 4.57
N SER A 22 -4.89 22.74 3.45
CA SER A 22 -3.60 23.43 3.44
C SER A 22 -3.55 24.56 2.43
N THR A 23 -2.72 25.56 2.70
CA THR A 23 -2.39 26.66 1.78
C THR A 23 -0.95 26.51 1.29
N PRO A 24 -0.59 27.09 0.13
CA PRO A 24 0.78 27.05 -0.38
C PRO A 24 1.80 27.46 0.69
N THR A 25 2.90 26.70 0.77
CA THR A 25 4.00 26.89 1.73
C THR A 25 5.32 26.88 0.98
N GLY A 26 5.80 28.07 0.63
CA GLY A 26 7.03 28.26 -0.14
C GLY A 26 6.98 27.58 -1.52
N ALA A 27 8.15 27.45 -2.15
CA ALA A 27 8.29 26.76 -3.44
C ALA A 27 8.20 25.23 -3.31
N HIS A 28 8.43 24.69 -2.10
CA HIS A 28 8.47 23.24 -1.86
C HIS A 28 7.07 22.61 -1.91
N PHE A 29 6.08 23.30 -1.33
CA PHE A 29 4.67 22.89 -1.37
C PHE A 29 3.78 24.04 -1.88
N PRO A 30 3.80 24.33 -3.19
CA PRO A 30 3.14 25.51 -3.76
C PRO A 30 1.62 25.33 -3.97
N THR A 31 1.00 24.32 -3.36
CA THR A 31 -0.38 23.90 -3.66
C THR A 31 -1.34 24.19 -2.50
N THR A 32 -2.60 24.43 -2.87
CA THR A 32 -3.74 24.36 -1.94
C THR A 32 -4.28 22.94 -1.96
N VAL A 33 -4.34 22.27 -0.81
CA VAL A 33 -4.99 20.95 -0.70
C VAL A 33 -6.41 21.14 -0.20
N CYS A 34 -7.34 20.48 -0.88
CA CYS A 34 -8.77 20.51 -0.57
C CYS A 34 -9.29 19.08 -0.42
N GLU A 35 -10.17 18.85 0.54
CA GLU A 35 -10.79 17.55 0.79
C GLU A 35 -12.30 17.69 0.97
N SER A 36 -13.04 16.60 0.78
CA SER A 36 -14.42 16.53 1.27
C SER A 36 -14.34 16.38 2.79
N GLY A 37 -14.45 17.49 3.52
CA GLY A 37 -14.20 17.51 4.96
C GLY A 37 -15.16 16.63 5.76
N ALA A 38 -14.79 16.35 7.01
CA ALA A 38 -15.52 15.43 7.91
C ALA A 38 -17.00 15.81 8.13
N GLN A 39 -17.36 17.08 7.99
CA GLN A 39 -18.74 17.56 8.12
C GLN A 39 -19.57 17.38 6.84
N THR A 40 -18.93 17.22 5.68
CA THR A 40 -19.58 17.05 4.37
C THR A 40 -18.87 15.99 3.52
N PRO A 41 -18.69 14.76 4.03
CA PRO A 41 -18.09 13.69 3.24
C PRO A 41 -19.02 13.32 2.09
N VAL A 42 -18.47 12.87 0.96
CA VAL A 42 -19.27 12.23 -0.09
C VAL A 42 -19.79 10.90 0.49
N PRO A 43 -21.11 10.72 0.68
CA PRO A 43 -21.61 9.55 1.41
C PRO A 43 -21.44 8.25 0.60
N LEU A 44 -21.26 7.13 1.30
CA LEU A 44 -21.29 5.81 0.68
C LEU A 44 -22.64 5.59 -0.03
N GLY A 45 -22.60 5.10 -1.27
CA GLY A 45 -23.77 4.96 -2.13
C GLY A 45 -24.05 6.19 -3.02
N ALA A 46 -23.28 7.27 -2.87
CA ALA A 46 -23.28 8.34 -3.86
C ALA A 46 -22.73 7.85 -5.21
N THR A 47 -23.18 8.46 -6.29
CA THR A 47 -22.74 8.14 -7.66
C THR A 47 -22.42 9.40 -8.46
N GLY A 48 -21.61 9.25 -9.51
CA GLY A 48 -21.34 10.32 -10.48
C GLY A 48 -20.67 11.56 -9.88
N ALA A 49 -19.75 11.38 -8.93
CA ALA A 49 -18.99 12.51 -8.40
C ALA A 49 -18.17 13.18 -9.50
N GLN A 50 -18.30 14.50 -9.58
CA GLN A 50 -17.58 15.34 -10.51
C GLN A 50 -17.31 16.71 -9.89
N LEU A 51 -16.12 17.24 -10.09
CA LEU A 51 -15.84 18.64 -9.79
C LEU A 51 -16.66 19.55 -10.71
N VAL A 52 -17.32 20.56 -10.14
CA VAL A 52 -18.12 21.53 -10.89
C VAL A 52 -17.17 22.41 -11.71
N PRO A 53 -17.16 22.33 -13.06
CA PRO A 53 -16.10 22.93 -13.87
C PRO A 53 -15.92 24.45 -13.67
N THR A 54 -17.03 25.17 -13.46
CA THR A 54 -17.02 26.63 -13.24
C THR A 54 -16.40 27.04 -11.89
N THR A 55 -16.18 26.10 -10.97
CA THR A 55 -15.55 26.35 -9.67
C THR A 55 -14.07 25.95 -9.63
N VAL A 56 -13.56 25.30 -10.69
CA VAL A 56 -12.17 24.87 -10.78
C VAL A 56 -11.30 26.04 -11.25
N GLN A 57 -10.32 26.40 -10.42
CA GLN A 57 -9.34 27.46 -10.71
C GLN A 57 -7.98 26.85 -11.04
N ALA A 58 -7.90 26.08 -12.13
CA ALA A 58 -6.67 25.44 -12.59
C ALA A 58 -6.55 25.54 -14.11
N ALA A 59 -5.31 25.72 -14.61
CA ALA A 59 -5.04 25.72 -16.05
C ALA A 59 -5.25 24.33 -16.68
N THR A 60 -4.94 23.28 -15.91
CA THR A 60 -5.11 21.88 -16.28
C THR A 60 -5.81 21.14 -15.14
N LEU A 61 -6.73 20.24 -15.48
CA LEU A 61 -7.47 19.42 -14.53
C LEU A 61 -7.17 17.93 -14.76
N HIS A 62 -6.81 17.24 -13.68
CA HIS A 62 -6.54 15.80 -13.67
C HIS A 62 -7.47 15.09 -12.65
N PRO A 63 -8.07 13.94 -13.00
CA PRO A 63 -8.21 13.44 -14.36
C PRO A 63 -9.05 14.40 -15.20
N ALA A 64 -8.91 14.32 -16.53
CA ALA A 64 -9.67 15.16 -17.45
C ALA A 64 -11.19 15.03 -17.17
N GLY A 65 -11.89 16.17 -17.15
CA GLY A 65 -13.34 16.22 -16.84
C GLY A 65 -13.70 16.15 -15.35
N GLY A 66 -12.73 15.97 -14.45
CA GLY A 66 -12.92 16.10 -13.01
C GLY A 66 -13.82 15.05 -12.36
N HIS A 67 -14.00 13.89 -13.00
CA HIS A 67 -14.73 12.77 -12.43
C HIS A 67 -13.89 12.11 -11.33
N LEU A 68 -14.54 11.81 -10.20
CA LEU A 68 -13.89 11.17 -9.06
C LEU A 68 -14.45 9.75 -8.93
N PRO A 69 -13.60 8.71 -8.91
CA PRO A 69 -14.08 7.35 -8.73
C PRO A 69 -14.70 7.22 -7.33
N LEU A 70 -15.92 6.67 -7.27
CA LEU A 70 -16.62 6.41 -6.03
C LEU A 70 -16.72 4.91 -5.77
N PRO A 71 -16.79 4.49 -4.50
CA PRO A 71 -17.11 3.11 -4.14
C PRO A 71 -18.33 2.56 -4.89
N ARG A 72 -18.17 1.38 -5.49
CA ARG A 72 -19.28 0.63 -6.12
C ARG A 72 -20.01 -0.30 -5.14
N TRP A 73 -19.56 -0.37 -3.89
CA TRP A 73 -20.20 -1.14 -2.82
C TRP A 73 -21.11 -0.28 -1.95
N THR A 74 -21.92 -0.95 -1.13
CA THR A 74 -22.84 -0.38 -0.16
C THR A 74 -22.43 -0.78 1.25
N ALA A 75 -23.18 -0.34 2.27
CA ALA A 75 -22.96 -0.75 3.65
C ALA A 75 -23.15 -2.26 3.90
N THR A 76 -23.83 -2.97 2.99
CA THR A 76 -24.14 -4.40 3.09
C THR A 76 -23.50 -5.24 1.99
N THR A 77 -22.66 -4.63 1.14
CA THR A 77 -21.85 -5.34 0.13
C THR A 77 -20.37 -5.03 0.35
N ARG A 78 -19.48 -5.44 -0.55
CA ARG A 78 -18.01 -5.23 -0.43
C ARG A 78 -17.42 -5.04 -1.84
N PRO A 79 -16.19 -4.48 -1.98
CA PRO A 79 -15.48 -4.53 -3.26
C PRO A 79 -15.31 -5.98 -3.71
N ARG A 80 -15.61 -6.25 -4.98
CA ARG A 80 -15.44 -7.56 -5.61
C ARG A 80 -14.03 -7.74 -6.17
N THR A 81 -13.41 -6.68 -6.69
CA THR A 81 -12.02 -6.73 -7.18
C THR A 81 -11.18 -5.69 -6.46
N VAL A 82 -10.12 -6.14 -5.79
CA VAL A 82 -9.15 -5.32 -5.07
C VAL A 82 -7.76 -5.57 -5.65
N ASP A 83 -7.18 -4.55 -6.29
CA ASP A 83 -5.78 -4.62 -6.73
C ASP A 83 -4.86 -4.10 -5.63
N VAL A 84 -3.69 -4.71 -5.47
CA VAL A 84 -2.70 -4.40 -4.44
C VAL A 84 -1.36 -4.09 -5.11
N ILE A 85 -0.80 -2.93 -4.78
CA ILE A 85 0.50 -2.43 -5.26
C ILE A 85 1.32 -1.93 -4.08
N GLY A 86 2.63 -1.78 -4.27
CA GLY A 86 3.53 -1.21 -3.26
C GLY A 86 4.89 -0.89 -3.87
N ASP A 87 5.64 -0.02 -3.19
CA ASP A 87 7.04 0.26 -3.50
C ASP A 87 7.19 0.79 -4.94
N THR A 88 6.33 1.76 -5.28
CA THR A 88 6.10 2.16 -6.67
C THR A 88 7.06 3.21 -7.20
N GLY A 89 7.79 3.93 -6.34
CA GLY A 89 8.60 5.08 -6.80
C GLY A 89 9.76 4.70 -7.71
N CYS A 90 10.38 5.72 -8.31
CA CYS A 90 11.57 5.51 -9.13
C CYS A 90 12.86 5.70 -8.31
N GLU A 91 13.66 4.64 -8.18
CA GLU A 91 14.84 4.66 -7.32
C GLU A 91 16.01 5.45 -7.90
N LEU A 92 16.32 6.58 -7.24
CA LEU A 92 17.49 7.42 -7.52
C LEU A 92 18.32 7.58 -6.25
N PRO A 93 19.25 6.66 -5.98
CA PRO A 93 20.02 6.69 -4.74
C PRO A 93 20.95 7.90 -4.66
N VAL A 94 21.26 8.31 -3.43
CA VAL A 94 22.27 9.35 -3.17
C VAL A 94 23.68 8.86 -3.47
N ASN A 95 23.96 7.59 -3.17
CA ASN A 95 25.27 7.00 -3.38
C ASN A 95 25.50 6.81 -4.89
N PRO A 96 26.50 7.47 -5.50
CA PRO A 96 26.74 7.35 -6.93
C PRO A 96 27.22 5.95 -7.35
N ALA A 97 27.67 5.11 -6.41
CA ALA A 97 28.03 3.72 -6.67
C ALA A 97 26.79 2.81 -6.87
N GLU A 98 25.63 3.22 -6.35
CA GLU A 98 24.36 2.52 -6.56
C GLU A 98 23.73 2.99 -7.87
N ALA A 99 23.19 2.06 -8.66
CA ALA A 99 22.62 2.36 -9.97
C ALA A 99 21.32 3.16 -9.83
N ALA A 100 21.16 4.21 -10.63
CA ALA A 100 19.89 4.92 -10.76
C ALA A 100 18.97 4.18 -11.75
N GLN A 101 17.69 4.04 -11.41
CA GLN A 101 16.70 3.48 -12.32
C GLN A 101 16.40 4.46 -13.46
N SER A 102 16.09 3.94 -14.66
CA SER A 102 15.57 4.77 -15.76
C SER A 102 14.09 5.07 -15.53
N CYS A 103 13.79 6.23 -14.93
CA CYS A 103 12.44 6.70 -14.67
C CYS A 103 11.65 6.98 -15.94
N ALA A 104 12.33 7.33 -17.03
CA ALA A 104 11.69 7.64 -18.31
C ALA A 104 11.22 6.41 -19.09
N THR A 105 11.92 5.26 -18.98
CA THR A 105 11.71 4.14 -19.92
C THR A 105 11.66 2.74 -19.30
N ALA A 106 12.32 2.50 -18.16
CA ALA A 106 12.41 1.15 -17.57
C ALA A 106 11.60 0.98 -16.27
N TRP A 107 11.00 2.06 -15.77
CA TRP A 107 10.23 2.06 -14.54
C TRP A 107 8.83 1.42 -14.74
N PRO A 108 8.49 0.33 -14.02
CA PRO A 108 7.30 -0.47 -14.31
C PRO A 108 5.97 0.13 -13.80
N PHE A 109 6.00 1.18 -12.98
CA PHE A 109 4.79 1.65 -12.31
C PHE A 109 3.73 2.20 -13.27
N THR A 110 4.11 3.03 -14.26
CA THR A 110 3.13 3.57 -15.23
C THR A 110 2.43 2.46 -16.04
N PRO A 111 3.13 1.47 -16.62
CA PRO A 111 2.49 0.29 -17.21
C PRO A 111 1.52 -0.44 -16.27
N ILE A 112 1.91 -0.67 -15.01
CA ILE A 112 1.08 -1.33 -13.99
C ILE A 112 -0.18 -0.50 -13.70
N ALA A 113 -0.05 0.80 -13.45
CA ALA A 113 -1.17 1.69 -13.19
C ALA A 113 -2.17 1.72 -14.36
N ASN A 114 -1.65 1.74 -15.60
CA ASN A 114 -2.48 1.65 -16.80
C ASN A 114 -3.17 0.28 -16.93
N SER A 115 -2.51 -0.80 -16.54
CA SER A 115 -3.10 -2.15 -16.53
C SER A 115 -4.26 -2.26 -15.54
N ILE A 116 -4.03 -1.83 -14.30
CA ILE A 116 -5.04 -1.76 -13.24
C ILE A 116 -6.23 -0.93 -13.71
N ALA A 117 -6.00 0.25 -14.29
CA ALA A 117 -7.05 1.11 -14.81
C ALA A 117 -7.92 0.41 -15.88
N ARG A 118 -7.33 -0.38 -16.78
CA ARG A 118 -8.08 -1.18 -17.77
C ARG A 118 -8.93 -2.28 -17.13
N GLY A 119 -8.46 -2.85 -16.01
CA GLY A 119 -9.19 -3.85 -15.23
C GLY A 119 -10.39 -3.27 -14.46
N ALA A 120 -10.43 -1.94 -14.28
CA ALA A 120 -11.47 -1.20 -13.56
C ALA A 120 -11.84 -1.86 -12.20
N PRO A 121 -10.88 -2.04 -11.29
CA PRO A 121 -11.13 -2.66 -9.99
C PRO A 121 -12.12 -1.83 -9.17
N ASP A 122 -12.73 -2.45 -8.17
CA ASP A 122 -13.57 -1.70 -7.23
C ASP A 122 -12.70 -0.83 -6.31
N LEU A 123 -11.51 -1.30 -5.95
CA LEU A 123 -10.62 -0.67 -4.99
C LEU A 123 -9.17 -0.98 -5.35
N VAL A 124 -8.26 -0.04 -5.10
CA VAL A 124 -6.82 -0.29 -5.06
C VAL A 124 -6.28 -0.06 -3.65
N ILE A 125 -5.35 -0.91 -3.22
CA ILE A 125 -4.58 -0.75 -1.98
C ILE A 125 -3.11 -0.52 -2.35
N HIS A 126 -2.52 0.56 -1.86
CA HIS A 126 -1.09 0.84 -1.96
C HIS A 126 -0.41 0.61 -0.61
N THR A 127 0.55 -0.31 -0.53
CA THR A 127 1.16 -0.74 0.74
C THR A 127 2.31 0.15 1.23
N GLY A 128 2.65 1.20 0.49
CA GLY A 128 3.57 2.26 0.93
C GLY A 128 4.81 2.39 0.04
N ASP A 129 5.69 3.30 0.42
CA ASP A 129 6.88 3.73 -0.31
C ASP A 129 6.56 4.27 -1.72
N TYR A 130 6.46 5.60 -1.79
CA TYR A 130 6.11 6.33 -3.00
C TYR A 130 7.32 7.13 -3.51
N LEU A 131 8.07 7.77 -2.62
CA LEU A 131 9.12 8.72 -2.91
C LEU A 131 10.50 8.05 -2.84
N TYR A 132 11.03 7.66 -4.00
CA TYR A 132 12.32 6.97 -4.11
C TYR A 132 13.42 7.83 -4.74
N ARG A 133 13.08 9.04 -5.20
CA ARG A 133 14.02 9.99 -5.78
C ARG A 133 14.85 10.71 -4.71
N ASN A 134 15.71 9.98 -4.01
CA ASN A 134 16.59 10.55 -2.98
C ASN A 134 17.63 11.54 -3.56
N ASP A 135 17.99 11.37 -4.84
CA ASP A 135 18.73 12.35 -5.64
C ASP A 135 18.09 12.58 -7.02
N PRO A 136 17.09 13.49 -7.12
CA PRO A 136 16.42 13.80 -8.38
C PRO A 136 17.35 14.31 -9.48
N GLY A 137 18.56 14.78 -9.14
CA GLY A 137 19.56 15.22 -10.12
C GLY A 137 20.02 14.10 -11.06
N ARG A 138 19.88 12.85 -10.64
CA ARG A 138 20.23 11.65 -11.40
C ARG A 138 19.14 11.17 -12.35
N ALA A 139 17.94 11.74 -12.28
CA ALA A 139 16.81 11.29 -13.10
C ALA A 139 17.03 11.56 -14.59
N ASP A 140 16.56 10.66 -15.45
CA ASP A 140 16.56 10.79 -16.91
C ASP A 140 15.28 11.46 -17.46
N ASP A 141 14.36 11.87 -16.60
CA ASP A 141 13.07 12.49 -16.94
C ASP A 141 12.90 13.93 -16.40
N LYS A 142 13.98 14.59 -15.95
CA LYS A 142 13.96 15.94 -15.34
C LYS A 142 13.20 16.98 -16.16
N ALA A 143 13.32 16.93 -17.49
CA ALA A 143 12.62 17.86 -18.38
C ALA A 143 11.08 17.76 -18.27
N ARG A 144 10.55 16.59 -17.89
CA ARG A 144 9.12 16.36 -17.66
C ARG A 144 8.67 16.75 -16.24
N ASN A 145 9.61 16.88 -15.31
CA ASN A 145 9.36 17.12 -13.89
C ASN A 145 10.14 18.35 -13.37
N PRO A 146 9.84 19.57 -13.88
CA PRO A 146 10.47 20.78 -13.38
C PRO A 146 10.15 20.98 -11.88
N GLY A 147 11.16 21.36 -11.10
CA GLY A 147 11.08 21.44 -9.63
C GLY A 147 11.31 20.10 -8.91
N CYS A 148 11.64 19.03 -9.65
CA CYS A 148 12.14 17.76 -9.13
C CYS A 148 13.43 17.36 -9.85
N ALA A 149 14.47 18.17 -9.68
CA ALA A 149 15.75 18.00 -10.37
C ALA A 149 16.96 18.18 -9.43
N LEU A 150 16.75 18.60 -8.19
CA LEU A 150 17.80 18.81 -7.19
C LEU A 150 17.51 17.97 -5.94
N ARG A 151 18.56 17.57 -5.24
CA ARG A 151 18.45 16.84 -3.96
C ARG A 151 17.57 17.55 -2.91
N ALA A 152 17.65 18.88 -2.84
CA ALA A 152 16.82 19.67 -1.94
C ALA A 152 15.31 19.60 -2.26
N GLU A 153 14.94 19.05 -3.42
CA GLU A 153 13.58 18.96 -3.92
C GLU A 153 12.99 17.54 -3.80
N ALA A 154 13.73 16.56 -3.27
CA ALA A 154 13.35 15.13 -3.27
C ALA A 154 11.94 14.83 -2.73
N ALA A 155 11.44 15.61 -1.78
CA ALA A 155 10.10 15.50 -1.20
C ALA A 155 9.14 16.64 -1.60
N SER A 156 9.54 17.48 -2.57
CA SER A 156 8.71 18.59 -3.05
C SER A 156 7.44 18.08 -3.74
N TRP A 157 6.44 18.96 -3.86
CA TRP A 157 5.24 18.64 -4.64
C TRP A 157 5.57 18.12 -6.06
N ALA A 158 6.57 18.69 -6.72
CA ALA A 158 6.97 18.25 -8.05
C ALA A 158 7.50 16.82 -8.05
N CYS A 159 8.24 16.40 -7.01
CA CYS A 159 8.68 15.01 -6.88
C CYS A 159 7.55 14.07 -6.50
N VAL A 160 6.61 14.48 -5.64
CA VAL A 160 5.38 13.70 -5.35
C VAL A 160 4.58 13.46 -6.63
N VAL A 161 4.48 14.46 -7.51
CA VAL A 161 3.85 14.30 -8.82
C VAL A 161 4.64 13.37 -9.74
N ALA A 162 5.97 13.50 -9.76
CA ALA A 162 6.84 12.69 -10.60
C ALA A 162 6.80 11.20 -10.22
N ASP A 163 6.82 10.89 -8.92
CA ASP A 163 6.89 9.53 -8.40
C ASP A 163 5.52 8.85 -8.24
N PHE A 164 4.45 9.61 -8.00
CA PHE A 164 3.14 9.01 -7.74
C PHE A 164 1.99 9.54 -8.61
N PHE A 165 1.64 10.83 -8.52
CA PHE A 165 0.38 11.28 -9.15
C PHE A 165 0.37 11.16 -10.67
N ARG A 166 1.47 11.48 -11.35
CA ARG A 166 1.57 11.38 -12.81
C ARG A 166 1.55 9.92 -13.31
N PRO A 167 2.43 9.01 -12.82
CA PRO A 167 2.40 7.62 -13.28
C PRO A 167 1.10 6.89 -12.89
N ALA A 168 0.46 7.28 -11.78
CA ALA A 168 -0.79 6.69 -11.30
C ALA A 168 -2.05 7.33 -11.90
N GLU A 169 -1.96 8.32 -12.80
CA GLU A 169 -3.11 9.12 -13.23
C GLU A 169 -4.29 8.26 -13.72
N ALA A 170 -4.02 7.27 -14.57
CA ALA A 170 -5.05 6.37 -15.09
C ALA A 170 -5.71 5.53 -13.97
N LEU A 171 -4.91 5.08 -13.00
CA LEU A 171 -5.39 4.30 -11.85
C LEU A 171 -6.26 5.16 -10.94
N LEU A 172 -5.80 6.36 -10.59
CA LEU A 172 -6.51 7.32 -9.73
C LEU A 172 -7.81 7.82 -10.38
N ALA A 173 -7.92 7.76 -11.70
CA ALA A 173 -9.16 8.04 -12.43
C ALA A 173 -10.15 6.88 -12.41
N ALA A 174 -9.67 5.64 -12.26
CA ALA A 174 -10.46 4.43 -12.44
C ALA A 174 -11.08 3.90 -11.14
N ALA A 175 -10.39 4.01 -9.99
CA ALA A 175 -10.83 3.41 -8.74
C ALA A 175 -10.46 4.25 -7.50
N PRO A 176 -11.25 4.16 -6.41
CA PRO A 176 -10.82 4.62 -5.10
C PRO A 176 -9.53 3.91 -4.66
N VAL A 177 -8.68 4.62 -3.91
CA VAL A 177 -7.40 4.11 -3.42
C VAL A 177 -7.32 4.19 -1.89
N VAL A 178 -6.75 3.17 -1.26
CA VAL A 178 -6.35 3.17 0.15
C VAL A 178 -4.84 3.17 0.20
N LEU A 179 -4.26 4.08 0.98
CA LEU A 179 -2.82 4.34 1.01
C LEU A 179 -2.26 4.00 2.40
N ALA A 180 -1.22 3.18 2.44
CA ALA A 180 -0.39 2.99 3.63
C ALA A 180 0.92 3.79 3.50
N ARG A 181 1.53 4.15 4.63
CA ARG A 181 2.82 4.86 4.66
C ARG A 181 3.98 3.89 4.75
N GLY A 182 5.01 4.08 3.94
CA GLY A 182 6.25 3.31 4.03
C GLY A 182 7.41 4.08 4.65
N ASN A 183 8.57 3.42 4.80
CA ASN A 183 9.75 4.01 5.44
C ASN A 183 10.37 5.16 4.63
N HIS A 184 10.15 5.22 3.31
CA HIS A 184 10.57 6.35 2.48
C HIS A 184 9.82 7.64 2.82
N GLU A 185 8.64 7.54 3.43
CA GLU A 185 7.85 8.67 3.91
C GLU A 185 7.89 8.83 5.44
N ASP A 186 8.93 8.32 6.11
CA ASP A 186 9.03 8.46 7.56
C ASP A 186 9.30 9.91 8.00
N CYS A 187 8.98 10.21 9.27
CA CYS A 187 9.22 11.50 9.89
C CYS A 187 10.70 11.65 10.27
N THR A 188 11.49 12.33 9.43
CA THR A 188 12.92 12.57 9.68
C THR A 188 13.20 13.81 10.53
N GLY A 189 12.18 14.61 10.84
CA GLY A 189 12.31 15.90 11.54
C GLY A 189 12.79 17.05 10.63
N GLN A 190 13.08 16.77 9.36
CA GLN A 190 13.36 17.79 8.36
C GLN A 190 12.05 18.43 7.87
N ALA A 191 11.92 19.75 8.02
CA ALA A 191 10.83 20.50 7.43
C ALA A 191 10.84 20.37 5.90
N GLY A 192 9.70 20.03 5.31
CA GLY A 192 9.59 19.69 3.89
C GLY A 192 10.14 18.30 3.55
N GLY A 193 10.32 17.41 4.52
CA GLY A 193 10.72 16.03 4.28
C GLY A 193 9.59 15.16 3.69
N ALA A 194 9.91 13.92 3.36
CA ALA A 194 8.95 12.96 2.79
C ALA A 194 7.76 12.67 3.74
N GLY A 195 7.99 12.63 5.05
CA GLY A 195 6.90 12.55 6.03
C GLY A 195 5.96 13.77 6.03
N ASP A 196 6.48 14.98 5.80
CA ASP A 196 5.63 16.17 5.64
C ASP A 196 4.81 16.08 4.36
N ALA A 197 5.41 15.60 3.26
CA ALA A 197 4.71 15.35 2.00
C ALA A 197 3.59 14.31 2.17
N TRP A 198 3.83 13.23 2.91
CA TRP A 198 2.83 12.22 3.24
C TRP A 198 1.62 12.81 3.97
N PHE A 199 1.84 13.48 5.10
CA PHE A 199 0.73 14.08 5.86
C PHE A 199 0.06 15.23 5.12
N ARG A 200 0.71 15.82 4.11
CA ARG A 200 0.11 16.88 3.31
C ARG A 200 -0.78 16.36 2.17
N TYR A 201 -0.44 15.23 1.56
CA TYR A 201 -1.07 14.80 0.29
C TYR A 201 -1.67 13.39 0.28
N LEU A 202 -1.22 12.48 1.13
CA LEU A 202 -1.50 11.04 1.00
C LEU A 202 -2.12 10.40 2.25
N ALA A 203 -1.90 10.97 3.43
CA ALA A 203 -2.42 10.43 4.68
C ALA A 203 -3.96 10.46 4.76
N ASP A 204 -4.54 9.52 5.50
CA ASP A 204 -5.98 9.56 5.86
C ASP A 204 -6.36 10.81 6.67
N GLU A 205 -5.40 11.39 7.39
CA GLU A 205 -5.53 12.65 8.10
C GLU A 205 -4.59 13.67 7.45
N LEU A 206 -5.10 14.44 6.49
CA LEU A 206 -4.34 15.47 5.80
C LEU A 206 -4.10 16.69 6.71
N ARG A 207 -2.91 17.29 6.61
CA ARG A 207 -2.45 18.37 7.49
C ARG A 207 -1.83 19.52 6.70
N GLY A 208 -2.21 20.75 7.04
CA GLY A 208 -1.67 21.97 6.43
C GLY A 208 -0.59 22.69 7.22
N ASN A 209 -0.32 22.26 8.46
CA ASN A 209 0.60 22.90 9.40
C ASN A 209 2.03 22.33 9.34
N GLY A 210 2.29 21.33 8.47
CA GLY A 210 3.59 20.66 8.36
C GLY A 210 3.93 19.75 9.54
N THR A 211 2.95 19.26 10.31
CA THR A 211 3.24 18.33 11.42
C THR A 211 3.26 16.88 10.97
N CYS A 212 4.37 16.20 11.23
CA CYS A 212 4.54 14.77 11.00
C CYS A 212 4.33 13.96 12.29
N SER A 213 3.62 12.83 12.21
CA SER A 213 3.51 11.87 13.32
C SER A 213 4.30 10.61 13.01
N ARG A 214 5.24 10.25 13.89
CA ARG A 214 6.08 9.06 13.70
C ARG A 214 5.30 7.76 13.91
N PHE A 215 4.38 7.74 14.86
CA PHE A 215 3.54 6.58 15.19
C PHE A 215 2.06 7.02 15.27
N PRO A 216 1.44 7.40 14.13
CA PRO A 216 0.02 7.72 14.14
C PRO A 216 -0.80 6.50 14.59
N PRO A 217 -1.98 6.71 15.21
CA PRO A 217 -2.84 5.60 15.59
C PRO A 217 -3.33 4.84 14.34
N PRO A 218 -3.68 3.54 14.46
CA PRO A 218 -4.22 2.77 13.34
C PRO A 218 -5.50 3.39 12.78
N VAL A 219 -5.66 3.33 11.46
CA VAL A 219 -6.85 3.83 10.77
C VAL A 219 -7.69 2.65 10.30
N THR A 220 -9.00 2.69 10.56
CA THR A 220 -9.95 1.69 10.06
C THR A 220 -10.80 2.27 8.95
N ILE A 221 -10.72 1.67 7.77
CA ILE A 221 -11.44 2.07 6.56
C ILE A 221 -12.49 1.00 6.25
N ARG A 222 -13.75 1.41 6.20
CA ARG A 222 -14.87 0.50 5.94
C ARG A 222 -15.22 0.45 4.46
N ALA A 223 -14.84 -0.62 3.79
CA ALA A 223 -15.24 -0.94 2.42
C ALA A 223 -16.49 -1.86 2.42
N GLY A 224 -17.58 -1.36 3.03
CA GLY A 224 -18.83 -2.12 3.21
C GLY A 224 -18.68 -3.23 4.26
N LEU A 225 -18.73 -4.49 3.85
CA LEU A 225 -18.52 -5.68 4.69
C LEU A 225 -17.06 -6.12 4.78
N LEU A 226 -16.15 -5.48 4.01
CA LEU A 226 -14.71 -5.62 4.17
C LEU A 226 -14.19 -4.42 4.97
N ASN A 227 -13.46 -4.68 6.05
CA ASN A 227 -12.77 -3.66 6.83
C ASN A 227 -11.28 -3.72 6.57
N LEU A 228 -10.66 -2.58 6.32
CA LEU A 228 -9.21 -2.45 6.15
C LEU A 228 -8.68 -1.71 7.37
N VAL A 229 -7.64 -2.23 8.02
CA VAL A 229 -7.03 -1.56 9.17
C VAL A 229 -5.57 -1.32 8.85
N SER A 230 -5.21 -0.05 8.68
CA SER A 230 -3.83 0.38 8.43
C SER A 230 -3.10 0.59 9.75
N VAL A 231 -2.04 -0.17 9.97
CA VAL A 231 -1.07 0.03 11.06
C VAL A 231 0.19 0.61 10.42
N ASP A 232 0.51 1.85 10.78
CA ASP A 232 1.65 2.57 10.23
C ASP A 232 2.97 1.97 10.74
N SER A 233 3.57 1.13 9.91
CA SER A 233 4.80 0.42 10.21
C SER A 233 6.05 1.08 9.60
N SER A 234 5.95 2.32 9.10
CA SER A 234 7.05 2.99 8.38
C SER A 234 8.33 3.02 9.22
N SER A 235 8.15 3.23 10.52
CA SER A 235 9.23 3.43 11.48
C SER A 235 9.56 2.16 12.26
N ALA A 236 8.93 1.01 11.96
CA ALA A 236 9.18 -0.27 12.62
C ALA A 236 10.55 -0.82 12.21
N ASP A 237 11.40 -1.18 13.18
CA ASP A 237 12.75 -1.71 12.93
C ASP A 237 13.47 -0.93 11.80
N PRO A 238 13.78 0.37 12.00
CA PRO A 238 14.10 1.29 10.91
C PRO A 238 15.37 0.91 10.13
N ASN A 239 16.22 0.04 10.67
CA ASN A 239 17.44 -0.43 10.03
C ASN A 239 17.36 -1.90 9.56
N ASP A 240 16.16 -2.51 9.66
CA ASP A 240 15.90 -3.91 9.30
C ASP A 240 16.88 -4.91 9.90
N THR A 241 17.23 -4.71 11.18
CA THR A 241 18.21 -5.55 11.89
C THR A 241 17.56 -6.67 12.70
N GLY A 242 16.24 -6.81 12.65
CA GLY A 242 15.48 -7.70 13.53
C GLY A 242 15.27 -7.12 14.93
N SER A 243 15.42 -5.80 15.09
CA SER A 243 15.24 -5.14 16.37
C SER A 243 13.81 -5.26 16.88
N THR A 244 13.65 -5.47 18.19
CA THR A 244 12.34 -5.51 18.88
C THR A 244 12.14 -4.30 19.79
N ALA A 245 12.96 -3.25 19.66
CA ALA A 245 12.96 -2.11 20.57
C ALA A 245 11.61 -1.37 20.65
N GLN A 246 10.79 -1.40 19.59
CA GLN A 246 9.51 -0.68 19.52
C GLN A 246 8.30 -1.56 19.84
N VAL A 247 8.47 -2.77 20.42
CA VAL A 247 7.34 -3.67 20.72
C VAL A 247 6.27 -2.95 21.54
N ASN A 248 6.66 -2.23 22.59
CA ASN A 248 5.71 -1.49 23.45
C ASN A 248 4.98 -0.35 22.71
N THR A 249 5.53 0.14 21.60
CA THR A 249 4.87 1.12 20.73
C THR A 249 3.80 0.47 19.85
N PHE A 250 4.04 -0.74 19.35
CA PHE A 250 3.15 -1.42 18.41
C PHE A 250 2.11 -2.32 19.08
N VAL A 251 2.36 -2.82 20.31
CA VAL A 251 1.37 -3.63 21.05
C VAL A 251 0.00 -2.92 21.17
N PRO A 252 -0.09 -1.65 21.59
CA PRO A 252 -1.38 -0.95 21.66
C PRO A 252 -2.07 -0.78 20.29
N GLN A 253 -1.29 -0.69 19.22
CA GLN A 253 -1.80 -0.57 17.85
C GLN A 253 -2.45 -1.87 17.38
N PHE A 254 -1.78 -3.01 17.53
CA PHE A 254 -2.39 -4.32 17.22
C PHE A 254 -3.55 -4.67 18.18
N GLN A 255 -3.52 -4.19 19.42
CA GLN A 255 -4.70 -4.27 20.30
C GLN A 255 -5.88 -3.46 19.75
N ALA A 256 -5.64 -2.32 19.09
CA ALA A 256 -6.69 -1.54 18.43
C ALA A 256 -7.29 -2.29 17.24
N VAL A 257 -6.45 -2.96 16.42
CA VAL A 257 -6.91 -3.86 15.35
C VAL A 257 -7.86 -4.91 15.91
N ASN A 258 -7.44 -5.60 16.98
CA ASN A 258 -8.26 -6.63 17.62
C ASN A 258 -9.57 -6.07 18.22
N ARG A 259 -9.55 -4.84 18.75
CA ARG A 259 -10.78 -4.17 19.25
C ARG A 259 -11.75 -3.88 18.10
N ALA A 260 -11.27 -3.33 16.98
CA ALA A 260 -12.10 -3.03 15.81
C ALA A 260 -12.73 -4.31 15.24
N ALA A 261 -11.92 -5.37 15.09
CA ALA A 261 -12.38 -6.66 14.60
C ALA A 261 -13.47 -7.29 15.47
N ARG A 262 -13.33 -7.21 16.80
CA ARG A 262 -14.34 -7.71 17.77
C ARG A 262 -15.66 -6.97 17.74
N GLN A 263 -15.67 -5.69 17.34
CA GLN A 263 -16.92 -4.93 17.22
C GLN A 263 -17.76 -5.43 16.04
N ARG A 264 -17.15 -6.10 15.06
CA ARG A 264 -17.78 -6.58 13.82
C ARG A 264 -17.45 -8.04 13.53
N PRO A 265 -17.86 -8.98 14.40
CA PRO A 265 -17.42 -10.37 14.34
C PRO A 265 -17.87 -11.13 13.08
N SER A 266 -18.86 -10.62 12.36
CA SER A 266 -19.39 -11.20 11.11
C SER A 266 -18.80 -10.59 9.83
N GLU A 267 -17.88 -9.62 9.95
CA GLU A 267 -17.26 -8.94 8.81
C GLU A 267 -15.78 -9.31 8.70
N ASP A 268 -15.25 -9.29 7.47
CA ASP A 268 -13.84 -9.60 7.21
C ASP A 268 -12.96 -8.38 7.50
N PHE A 269 -11.76 -8.63 8.03
CA PHE A 269 -10.73 -7.62 8.25
C PHE A 269 -9.46 -7.98 7.49
N PHE A 270 -8.94 -7.03 6.72
CA PHE A 270 -7.56 -7.08 6.21
C PHE A 270 -6.70 -6.08 6.99
N LEU A 271 -5.57 -6.54 7.48
CA LEU A 271 -4.55 -5.70 8.10
C LEU A 271 -3.59 -5.20 7.02
N LEU A 272 -3.33 -3.90 6.99
CA LEU A 272 -2.34 -3.29 6.12
C LEU A 272 -1.16 -2.83 6.97
N THR A 273 0.03 -3.25 6.59
CA THR A 273 1.30 -2.68 7.06
C THR A 273 2.15 -2.37 5.83
N HIS A 274 3.16 -1.52 5.96
CA HIS A 274 4.15 -1.41 4.89
C HIS A 274 5.20 -2.50 5.04
N LYS A 275 5.88 -2.51 6.19
CA LYS A 275 6.82 -3.54 6.57
C LYS A 275 6.05 -4.83 6.90
N PRO A 276 6.47 -5.99 6.37
CA PRO A 276 5.78 -7.25 6.56
C PRO A 276 5.81 -7.71 8.02
N VAL A 277 4.81 -8.48 8.46
CA VAL A 277 4.79 -9.05 9.82
C VAL A 277 5.48 -10.41 9.87
N TRP A 278 5.30 -11.24 8.83
CA TRP A 278 5.81 -12.63 8.79
C TRP A 278 6.44 -13.03 7.44
N MET A 279 6.74 -12.08 6.56
CA MET A 279 7.34 -12.35 5.24
C MET A 279 8.70 -13.02 5.42
N VAL A 280 8.97 -14.05 4.60
CA VAL A 280 10.26 -14.77 4.62
C VAL A 280 11.17 -14.21 3.54
N LYS A 281 12.27 -13.58 3.96
CA LYS A 281 13.29 -13.02 3.09
C LYS A 281 14.21 -14.10 2.50
N SER A 282 14.59 -15.09 3.32
CA SER A 282 15.45 -16.19 2.90
C SER A 282 15.21 -17.44 3.72
N ALA A 283 15.35 -18.61 3.12
CA ALA A 283 15.29 -19.90 3.81
C ALA A 283 16.26 -20.92 3.22
N GLY A 284 16.85 -21.75 4.09
CA GLY A 284 17.69 -22.89 3.76
C GLY A 284 17.00 -24.22 4.07
N GLN A 285 17.64 -25.33 3.73
CA GLN A 285 17.06 -26.68 3.89
C GLN A 285 17.02 -27.17 5.35
N ALA A 286 17.87 -26.64 6.22
CA ALA A 286 17.91 -27.05 7.63
C ALA A 286 16.72 -26.45 8.41
N PRO A 287 16.09 -27.19 9.32
CA PRO A 287 15.05 -26.63 10.20
C PRO A 287 15.57 -25.43 10.99
N GLY A 288 14.82 -24.34 10.99
CA GLY A 288 15.20 -23.08 11.64
C GLY A 288 16.15 -22.20 10.82
N ALA A 289 16.60 -22.64 9.63
CA ALA A 289 17.38 -21.82 8.71
C ALA A 289 16.45 -20.88 7.93
N VAL A 290 15.81 -19.94 8.62
CA VAL A 290 14.86 -18.99 8.06
C VAL A 290 15.12 -17.58 8.57
N THR A 291 15.02 -16.62 7.67
CA THR A 291 15.04 -15.18 8.00
C THR A 291 13.70 -14.61 7.58
N TRP A 292 12.88 -14.24 8.54
CA TRP A 292 11.69 -13.43 8.31
C TRP A 292 11.92 -12.00 8.80
N LEU A 293 11.10 -11.07 8.34
CA LEU A 293 11.32 -9.65 8.62
C LEU A 293 10.41 -9.08 9.68
N THR A 294 10.91 -7.97 10.25
CA THR A 294 10.24 -7.05 11.16
C THR A 294 9.73 -7.69 12.44
N HIS A 295 10.64 -8.36 13.16
CA HIS A 295 10.38 -9.07 14.42
C HIS A 295 9.61 -8.22 15.46
N VAL A 296 9.79 -6.90 15.46
CA VAL A 296 9.03 -6.00 16.34
C VAL A 296 7.52 -6.06 16.10
N LEU A 297 7.05 -6.23 14.86
CA LEU A 297 5.63 -6.32 14.55
C LEU A 297 5.06 -7.68 14.97
N ASP A 298 5.77 -8.78 14.71
CA ASP A 298 5.35 -10.11 15.17
C ASP A 298 5.26 -10.18 16.70
N ALA A 299 6.25 -9.61 17.39
CA ALA A 299 6.33 -9.62 18.84
C ALA A 299 5.25 -8.71 19.44
N ALA A 300 4.90 -7.62 18.74
CA ALA A 300 3.79 -6.77 19.12
C ALA A 300 2.43 -7.46 18.97
N VAL A 301 2.22 -8.28 17.93
CA VAL A 301 1.02 -9.13 17.81
C VAL A 301 0.96 -10.14 18.97
N ALA A 302 2.09 -10.79 19.29
CA ALA A 302 2.21 -11.72 20.41
C ALA A 302 2.01 -11.04 21.78
N GLY A 303 2.34 -9.75 21.90
CA GLY A 303 2.15 -8.95 23.12
C GLY A 303 0.73 -8.41 23.31
N THR A 304 -0.18 -8.59 22.35
CA THR A 304 -1.59 -8.26 22.55
C THR A 304 -2.23 -9.14 23.62
N THR A 305 -3.34 -8.71 24.23
CA THR A 305 -4.07 -9.54 25.23
C THR A 305 -4.52 -10.90 24.66
N GLN A 306 -4.77 -10.98 23.35
CA GLN A 306 -5.13 -12.22 22.68
C GLN A 306 -3.89 -13.03 22.25
N GLN A 307 -2.70 -12.44 22.30
CA GLN A 307 -1.43 -13.00 21.82
C GLN A 307 -1.46 -13.42 20.34
N ARG A 308 -2.43 -12.90 19.60
CA ARG A 308 -2.67 -13.11 18.17
C ARG A 308 -3.60 -12.02 17.62
N LEU A 309 -3.74 -11.96 16.30
CA LEU A 309 -4.80 -11.17 15.67
C LEU A 309 -6.17 -11.86 15.82
N ALA A 310 -7.24 -11.07 15.87
CA ALA A 310 -8.60 -11.59 15.97
C ALA A 310 -8.95 -12.55 14.81
N ASP A 311 -9.83 -13.52 15.07
CA ASP A 311 -10.09 -14.62 14.14
C ASP A 311 -10.66 -14.14 12.80
N ASN A 312 -11.43 -13.04 12.77
CA ASN A 312 -11.93 -12.40 11.56
C ASN A 312 -10.95 -11.41 10.89
N VAL A 313 -9.70 -11.28 11.37
CA VAL A 313 -8.59 -10.77 10.56
C VAL A 313 -8.13 -11.88 9.63
N ARG A 314 -8.46 -11.77 8.35
CA ARG A 314 -8.39 -12.84 7.35
C ARG A 314 -7.10 -12.82 6.54
N LEU A 315 -6.49 -11.65 6.41
CA LEU A 315 -5.32 -11.43 5.55
C LEU A 315 -4.47 -10.27 6.09
N VAL A 316 -3.15 -10.37 5.92
CA VAL A 316 -2.22 -9.25 6.08
C VAL A 316 -1.64 -8.89 4.71
N LEU A 317 -1.68 -7.61 4.35
CA LEU A 317 -1.10 -7.06 3.13
C LEU A 317 0.09 -6.16 3.48
N SER A 318 1.19 -6.29 2.74
CA SER A 318 2.43 -5.53 2.97
C SER A 318 3.21 -5.22 1.69
N GLY A 319 4.23 -4.37 1.79
CA GLY A 319 5.21 -4.05 0.74
C GLY A 319 6.64 -4.19 1.28
N HIS A 320 7.44 -3.13 1.15
CA HIS A 320 8.80 -2.94 1.70
C HIS A 320 9.88 -3.79 1.03
N VAL A 321 9.65 -5.09 0.90
CA VAL A 321 10.56 -5.97 0.15
C VAL A 321 10.11 -5.98 -1.30
N HIS A 322 11.02 -5.70 -2.22
CA HIS A 322 10.70 -5.44 -3.62
C HIS A 322 10.42 -6.72 -4.43
N LEU A 323 9.48 -7.53 -3.97
CA LEU A 323 9.05 -8.78 -4.58
C LEU A 323 7.55 -9.02 -4.34
N TYR A 324 7.02 -10.09 -4.93
CA TYR A 324 5.74 -10.65 -4.52
C TYR A 324 5.98 -11.97 -3.76
N GLN A 325 5.37 -12.10 -2.58
CA GLN A 325 5.31 -13.37 -1.85
C GLN A 325 3.96 -13.52 -1.17
N MET A 326 3.35 -14.69 -1.33
CA MET A 326 2.22 -15.14 -0.51
C MET A 326 2.71 -16.27 0.39
N LEU A 327 2.33 -16.25 1.67
CA LEU A 327 2.52 -17.38 2.57
C LEU A 327 1.36 -17.56 3.54
N ASP A 328 1.20 -18.79 4.03
CA ASP A 328 0.23 -19.12 5.07
C ASP A 328 0.75 -20.19 6.04
N PHE A 329 0.01 -20.39 7.13
CA PHE A 329 0.37 -21.28 8.24
C PHE A 329 -0.63 -22.41 8.45
N ALA A 330 -1.78 -22.41 7.75
CA ALA A 330 -2.92 -23.28 8.03
C ALA A 330 -3.37 -23.28 9.51
N THR A 331 -3.28 -22.13 10.18
CA THR A 331 -3.69 -21.93 11.59
C THR A 331 -4.66 -20.75 11.73
N VAL A 332 -4.93 -20.32 12.97
CA VAL A 332 -5.64 -19.07 13.26
C VAL A 332 -4.86 -17.81 12.82
N ARG A 333 -3.55 -17.92 12.60
CA ARG A 333 -2.72 -16.80 12.09
C ARG A 333 -3.15 -16.52 10.64
N PRO A 334 -3.50 -15.26 10.30
CA PRO A 334 -3.85 -14.94 8.93
C PRO A 334 -2.65 -15.16 7.99
N PRO A 335 -2.89 -15.61 6.76
CA PRO A 335 -1.92 -15.54 5.69
C PRO A 335 -1.40 -14.12 5.48
N GLN A 336 -0.22 -14.00 4.88
CA GLN A 336 0.34 -12.72 4.48
C GLN A 336 0.62 -12.71 2.98
N VAL A 337 0.31 -11.60 2.33
CA VAL A 337 0.70 -11.30 0.96
C VAL A 337 1.53 -10.02 0.97
N THR A 338 2.76 -10.12 0.51
CA THR A 338 3.69 -9.01 0.35
C THR A 338 3.74 -8.67 -1.14
N VAL A 339 3.45 -7.42 -1.48
CA VAL A 339 3.46 -6.88 -2.85
C VAL A 339 4.27 -5.58 -2.84
N GLY A 340 5.59 -5.71 -3.01
CA GLY A 340 6.50 -4.57 -3.20
C GLY A 340 7.15 -4.53 -4.59
N SER A 341 6.59 -5.25 -5.54
CA SER A 341 7.18 -5.43 -6.87
C SER A 341 6.62 -4.46 -7.93
N SER A 342 6.09 -3.31 -7.53
CA SER A 342 5.33 -2.43 -8.45
C SER A 342 6.11 -1.22 -8.99
N GLY A 343 7.37 -1.01 -8.61
CA GLY A 343 8.17 0.12 -9.10
C GLY A 343 9.68 -0.07 -8.97
N SER A 344 10.15 -0.14 -7.74
CA SER A 344 11.57 -0.13 -7.41
C SER A 344 12.32 -1.39 -7.90
N PRO A 345 13.67 -1.34 -8.02
CA PRO A 345 14.51 -2.48 -8.33
C PRO A 345 14.18 -3.70 -7.47
N LEU A 346 14.02 -4.85 -8.12
CA LEU A 346 13.46 -6.04 -7.49
C LEU A 346 14.47 -6.74 -6.58
N ASP A 347 13.99 -7.17 -5.42
CA ASP A 347 14.72 -8.02 -4.50
C ASP A 347 14.72 -9.48 -4.98
N ARG A 348 15.72 -10.23 -4.51
CA ARG A 348 15.70 -11.68 -4.63
C ARG A 348 14.84 -12.29 -3.52
N GLY A 349 14.00 -13.24 -3.91
CA GLY A 349 13.16 -13.99 -2.98
C GLY A 349 13.76 -15.32 -2.52
N PRO A 350 13.15 -15.95 -1.50
CA PRO A 350 13.54 -17.29 -1.07
C PRO A 350 13.15 -18.36 -2.10
N VAL A 351 13.74 -19.54 -1.96
CA VAL A 351 13.23 -20.75 -2.62
C VAL A 351 12.08 -21.31 -1.77
N ASP A 352 10.86 -21.31 -2.31
CA ASP A 352 9.63 -21.63 -1.54
C ASP A 352 9.65 -23.03 -0.89
N ASP A 353 10.29 -24.02 -1.52
CA ASP A 353 10.46 -25.36 -0.96
C ASP A 353 11.26 -25.35 0.35
N ASN A 354 12.21 -24.43 0.49
CA ASN A 354 12.96 -24.25 1.74
C ASN A 354 12.20 -23.45 2.78
N VAL A 355 11.18 -22.68 2.38
CA VAL A 355 10.34 -21.90 3.29
C VAL A 355 9.32 -22.79 3.98
N THR A 356 8.74 -23.74 3.24
CA THR A 356 7.71 -24.64 3.77
C THR A 356 8.23 -25.45 4.96
N GLY A 357 7.48 -25.46 6.05
CA GLY A 357 7.82 -26.10 7.32
C GLY A 357 8.71 -25.25 8.24
N GLN A 358 9.29 -24.14 7.78
CA GLN A 358 10.14 -23.31 8.62
C GLN A 358 9.35 -22.61 9.74
N PRO A 359 9.91 -22.53 10.96
CA PRO A 359 9.25 -21.88 12.09
C PRO A 359 9.40 -20.35 11.98
N VAL A 360 8.30 -19.64 11.81
CA VAL A 360 8.28 -18.17 11.64
C VAL A 360 7.43 -17.49 12.70
N GLY A 361 7.89 -16.32 13.17
CA GLY A 361 7.17 -15.41 14.05
C GLY A 361 7.13 -15.83 15.53
N THR A 362 6.33 -15.11 16.32
CA THR A 362 6.19 -15.30 17.77
C THR A 362 4.74 -15.62 18.16
N PRO A 363 4.44 -16.76 18.83
CA PRO A 363 5.30 -17.94 18.90
C PRO A 363 5.59 -18.51 17.50
N PRO A 364 6.67 -19.30 17.32
CA PRO A 364 6.99 -19.85 16.01
C PRO A 364 5.89 -20.77 15.51
N GLN A 365 5.50 -20.61 14.25
CA GLN A 365 4.57 -21.50 13.55
C GLN A 365 5.17 -21.96 12.23
N PRO A 366 5.02 -23.24 11.86
CA PRO A 366 5.52 -23.74 10.59
C PRO A 366 4.75 -23.07 9.45
N VAL A 367 5.48 -22.56 8.45
CA VAL A 367 4.87 -22.12 7.19
C VAL A 367 4.27 -23.35 6.50
N HIS A 368 2.97 -23.29 6.17
CA HIS A 368 2.27 -24.36 5.46
C HIS A 368 2.47 -24.24 3.95
N ARG A 369 2.52 -23.02 3.42
CA ARG A 369 2.71 -22.74 2.00
C ARG A 369 3.43 -21.41 1.80
N SER A 370 4.28 -21.34 0.77
CA SER A 370 4.90 -20.12 0.25
C SER A 370 4.83 -20.13 -1.27
N VAL A 371 4.54 -18.98 -1.87
CA VAL A 371 4.58 -18.75 -3.32
C VAL A 371 5.21 -17.40 -3.58
N THR A 372 6.42 -17.41 -4.16
CA THR A 372 7.17 -16.22 -4.56
C THR A 372 7.16 -16.11 -6.08
N GLN A 373 6.87 -14.92 -6.62
CA GLN A 373 6.83 -14.72 -8.07
C GLN A 373 8.19 -14.24 -8.57
N VAL A 374 8.72 -14.93 -9.59
CA VAL A 374 10.10 -14.80 -10.07
C VAL A 374 10.14 -14.91 -11.59
N GLU A 375 11.14 -14.37 -12.28
CA GLU A 375 11.18 -14.35 -13.76
C GLU A 375 11.43 -15.73 -14.40
N ASN A 376 12.37 -16.52 -13.87
CA ASN A 376 12.73 -17.83 -14.42
C ASN A 376 12.71 -18.95 -13.36
N PRO A 377 11.57 -19.66 -13.20
CA PRO A 377 11.45 -20.73 -12.20
C PRO A 377 12.21 -22.01 -12.57
N SER A 378 12.58 -22.17 -13.85
CA SER A 378 13.14 -23.40 -14.42
C SER A 378 14.66 -23.56 -14.29
N ASN A 379 15.40 -22.52 -13.89
CA ASN A 379 16.85 -22.62 -13.68
C ASN A 379 17.34 -21.57 -12.65
N PRO A 380 17.10 -21.78 -11.34
CA PRO A 380 17.33 -20.75 -10.35
C PRO A 380 18.80 -20.70 -9.88
N PRO A 381 19.50 -19.56 -9.99
CA PRO A 381 20.69 -19.32 -9.19
C PRO A 381 20.32 -19.19 -7.69
N ALA A 382 21.32 -19.09 -6.81
CA ALA A 382 21.07 -18.79 -5.40
C ALA A 382 20.34 -17.44 -5.26
N GLY A 383 19.08 -17.50 -4.80
CA GLY A 383 18.14 -16.38 -4.79
C GLY A 383 17.43 -16.22 -6.14
N LEU A 384 16.10 -16.10 -6.11
CA LEU A 384 15.28 -16.02 -7.31
C LEU A 384 15.10 -14.57 -7.74
N ASP A 385 15.38 -14.23 -9.00
CA ASP A 385 15.15 -12.88 -9.53
C ASP A 385 13.63 -12.58 -9.57
N GLY A 386 13.20 -11.54 -8.87
CA GLY A 386 11.80 -11.14 -8.81
C GLY A 386 11.22 -10.72 -10.16
N VAL A 387 9.89 -10.60 -10.23
CA VAL A 387 9.16 -10.09 -11.40
C VAL A 387 8.32 -8.88 -10.99
N ALA A 388 8.32 -7.84 -11.83
CA ALA A 388 7.51 -6.64 -11.60
C ALA A 388 6.02 -6.90 -11.87
N GLY A 389 5.15 -6.40 -11.00
CA GLY A 389 3.71 -6.62 -11.13
C GLY A 389 2.90 -6.15 -9.93
N TYR A 390 1.69 -6.70 -9.81
CA TYR A 390 0.73 -6.36 -8.77
C TYR A 390 -0.11 -7.59 -8.38
N GLY A 391 -0.65 -7.58 -7.16
CA GLY A 391 -1.59 -8.60 -6.70
C GLY A 391 -3.03 -8.21 -7.02
N GLN A 392 -3.90 -9.17 -7.29
CA GLN A 392 -5.33 -8.96 -7.39
C GLN A 392 -6.07 -9.98 -6.51
N LEU A 393 -6.96 -9.45 -5.68
CA LEU A 393 -7.92 -10.21 -4.87
C LEU A 393 -9.31 -10.06 -5.48
N ARG A 394 -9.89 -11.17 -5.93
CA ARG A 394 -11.25 -11.22 -6.44
C ARG A 394 -12.15 -11.98 -5.47
N HIS A 395 -13.14 -11.30 -4.93
CA HIS A 395 -14.15 -11.91 -4.08
C HIS A 395 -15.13 -12.74 -4.94
N ASP A 396 -15.16 -14.05 -4.72
CA ASP A 396 -16.08 -14.97 -5.38
C ASP A 396 -16.55 -16.05 -4.41
N ASN A 397 -17.81 -16.47 -4.52
CA ASN A 397 -18.42 -17.52 -3.67
C ASN A 397 -18.14 -17.41 -2.16
N GLY A 398 -18.11 -16.17 -1.63
CA GLY A 398 -17.90 -15.91 -0.20
C GLY A 398 -16.46 -15.99 0.27
N THR A 399 -15.49 -16.04 -0.65
CA THR A 399 -14.06 -15.98 -0.33
C THR A 399 -13.28 -15.16 -1.37
N TRP A 400 -11.94 -15.19 -1.32
CA TRP A 400 -11.04 -14.40 -2.14
C TRP A 400 -10.10 -15.26 -2.98
N ASP A 401 -10.13 -15.10 -4.29
CA ASP A 401 -9.12 -15.61 -5.21
C ASP A 401 -7.99 -14.60 -5.34
N LEU A 402 -6.77 -15.02 -5.06
CA LEU A 402 -5.55 -14.24 -5.22
C LEU A 402 -4.82 -14.62 -6.51
N THR A 403 -4.45 -13.62 -7.29
CA THR A 403 -3.64 -13.77 -8.50
C THR A 403 -2.54 -12.72 -8.52
N PHE A 404 -1.44 -13.03 -9.21
CA PHE A 404 -0.38 -12.07 -9.52
C PHE A 404 -0.43 -11.71 -11.00
N HIS A 405 -0.33 -10.42 -11.30
CA HIS A 405 -0.38 -9.90 -12.66
C HIS A 405 0.94 -9.22 -13.01
N ARG A 406 1.44 -9.47 -14.22
CA ARG A 406 2.59 -8.75 -14.78
C ARG A 406 2.21 -7.30 -15.12
N THR A 407 3.20 -6.51 -15.52
CA THR A 407 3.06 -5.09 -15.90
C THR A 407 2.03 -4.83 -17.00
N ASP A 408 1.74 -5.81 -17.85
CA ASP A 408 0.74 -5.74 -18.93
C ASP A 408 -0.67 -6.17 -18.49
N GLY A 409 -0.80 -6.76 -17.30
CA GLY A 409 -2.02 -7.31 -16.74
C GLY A 409 -2.20 -8.81 -16.95
N ALA A 410 -1.26 -9.49 -17.60
CA ALA A 410 -1.33 -10.93 -17.77
C ALA A 410 -1.14 -11.63 -16.42
N VAL A 411 -2.04 -12.57 -16.10
CA VAL A 411 -1.92 -13.41 -14.90
C VAL A 411 -0.69 -14.29 -15.02
N ARG A 412 0.12 -14.35 -13.96
CA ARG A 412 1.29 -15.21 -13.85
C ARG A 412 1.16 -16.12 -12.62
N GLY A 413 1.46 -17.39 -12.81
CA GLY A 413 1.39 -18.41 -11.77
C GLY A 413 -0.04 -18.92 -11.57
N GLN A 414 -0.28 -19.50 -10.40
CA GLN A 414 -1.55 -20.13 -10.04
C GLN A 414 -2.57 -19.13 -9.49
N VAL A 415 -3.84 -19.51 -9.50
CA VAL A 415 -4.89 -18.84 -8.72
C VAL A 415 -4.90 -19.45 -7.33
N CYS A 416 -4.78 -18.64 -6.28
CA CYS A 416 -4.75 -19.09 -4.90
C CYS A 416 -6.01 -18.62 -4.15
N THR A 417 -6.92 -19.52 -3.82
CA THR A 417 -8.16 -19.19 -3.11
C THR A 417 -7.94 -19.24 -1.60
N LEU A 418 -8.28 -18.16 -0.90
CA LEU A 418 -8.27 -18.09 0.56
C LEU A 418 -9.32 -19.04 1.15
N SER A 419 -8.97 -19.84 2.15
CA SER A 419 -9.91 -20.76 2.80
C SER A 419 -10.91 -20.00 3.66
N THR A 420 -12.21 -20.34 3.64
CA THR A 420 -13.23 -19.70 4.49
C THR A 420 -13.09 -20.03 5.99
N SER A 421 -12.22 -20.98 6.33
CA SER A 421 -11.94 -21.37 7.72
C SER A 421 -11.30 -20.23 8.52
N LEU A 422 -11.80 -19.98 9.73
CA LEU A 422 -11.19 -19.02 10.67
C LEU A 422 -10.16 -19.67 11.60
N THR A 423 -10.12 -21.00 11.69
CA THR A 423 -9.21 -21.75 12.56
C THR A 423 -8.03 -22.37 11.83
N ALA A 424 -8.14 -22.55 10.52
CA ALA A 424 -7.11 -23.04 9.61
C ALA A 424 -7.09 -22.19 8.33
N LYS A 425 -6.69 -20.92 8.48
CA LYS A 425 -6.61 -19.95 7.38
C LYS A 425 -5.42 -20.31 6.49
N SER A 426 -5.69 -20.57 5.22
CA SER A 426 -4.68 -20.99 4.24
C SER A 426 -5.09 -20.64 2.82
N PHE A 427 -4.17 -20.76 1.86
CA PHE A 427 -4.46 -20.66 0.44
C PHE A 427 -4.45 -22.03 -0.25
N GLY A 428 -5.48 -22.29 -1.04
CA GLY A 428 -5.53 -23.41 -1.99
C GLY A 428 -5.22 -22.92 -3.41
N CYS A 429 -4.02 -23.22 -3.91
CA CYS A 429 -3.59 -22.83 -5.25
C CYS A 429 -3.87 -23.93 -6.29
N HIS A 430 -4.41 -23.54 -7.44
CA HIS A 430 -4.85 -24.43 -8.53
C HIS A 430 -4.57 -23.85 -9.91
#